data_AF-A0A2N2DGB1-F1
#
_entry.id   AF-A0A2N2DGB1-F1
#
_cell.length_a   1.000
_cell.length_b   1.000
_cell.length_c   1.000
_cell.angle_alpha   90.00
_cell.angle_beta   90.00
_cell.angle_gamma   90.00
#
_symmetry.space_group_name_H-M   'P 1'
#
loop_
_entity.id
_entity.type
_entity.pdbx_description
1 polymer ?
#
loop_
_entity_poly.entity_id
_entity_poly.type
_entity_poly.pdbx_seq_one_letter_code
_entity_poly.pdbx_strand_id
1 'polypeptide(L)' 'MDVSSAVQAVKKDLEATFGNTLAASIIAIARTKAGAPLIGMSKQNYLDLVDAICGDNRVHSMLGAAGSKERSMKWKKLAD' A
#
# COMPACT_ATOMS: atom_id res chain seq x y z
N MET A 1 2.91 10.85 10.54
CA MET A 1 2.11 9.89 11.36
C MET A 1 2.98 8.63 11.58
N ASP A 2 2.80 7.84 12.65
CA ASP A 2 3.61 6.62 12.83
C ASP A 2 3.42 5.64 11.65
N VAL A 3 4.48 4.96 11.22
CA VAL A 3 4.45 4.02 10.08
C VAL A 3 3.37 2.96 10.27
N SER A 4 3.15 2.49 11.50
CA SER A 4 2.13 1.50 11.83
C SER A 4 0.72 2.01 11.53
N SER A 5 0.46 3.28 11.87
CA SER A 5 -0.81 3.96 11.58
C SER A 5 -0.98 4.23 10.08
N ALA A 6 0.11 4.56 9.38
CA ALA A 6 0.09 4.76 7.93
C ALA A 6 -0.22 3.44 7.19
N VAL A 7 0.32 2.31 7.64
CA VAL A 7 0.00 0.97 7.09
C VAL A 7 -1.47 0.62 7.32
N GLN A 8 -2.02 0.90 8.51
CA GLN A 8 -3.45 0.66 8.77
C GLN A 8 -4.36 1.52 7.89
N ALA A 9 -3.98 2.78 7.64
CA ALA A 9 -4.74 3.66 6.76
C ALA A 9 -4.76 3.14 5.30
N VAL A 10 -3.60 2.70 4.79
CA VAL A 10 -3.50 2.07 3.45
C VAL A 10 -4.37 0.82 3.39
N LYS A 11 -4.29 -0.03 4.42
CA LYS A 11 -5.10 -1.24 4.51
C LYS A 11 -6.59 -0.93 4.42
N LYS A 12 -7.09 0.02 5.23
CA LYS A 12 -8.50 0.42 5.22
C LYS A 12 -8.95 0.99 3.87
N ASP A 13 -8.11 1.80 3.21
CA ASP A 13 -8.42 2.36 1.88
C ASP A 13 -8.52 1.26 0.80
N LEU A 14 -7.60 0.30 0.85
CA LEU A 14 -7.63 -0.89 -0.01
C LEU A 14 -8.86 -1.76 0.28
N GLU A 15 -9.19 -2.01 1.55
CA GLU A 15 -10.37 -2.79 1.95
C GLU A 15 -11.67 -2.13 1.45
N ALA A 16 -11.77 -0.80 1.52
CA ALA A 16 -12.92 -0.06 1.02
C ALA A 16 -13.05 -0.09 -0.51
N THR A 17 -11.93 -0.23 -1.24
CA THR A 17 -11.92 -0.23 -2.71
C THR A 17 -12.07 -1.63 -3.31
N PHE A 18 -11.31 -2.61 -2.79
CA PHE A 18 -11.17 -3.94 -3.37
C PHE A 18 -11.91 -5.01 -2.57
N GLY A 19 -12.40 -4.69 -1.37
CA GLY A 19 -12.89 -5.67 -0.40
C GLY A 19 -11.75 -6.35 0.37
N ASN A 20 -12.11 -6.90 1.54
CA ASN A 20 -11.16 -7.41 2.53
C ASN A 20 -10.20 -8.48 1.96
N THR A 21 -10.73 -9.47 1.24
CA THR A 21 -9.94 -10.58 0.69
C THR A 21 -8.89 -10.14 -0.33
N LEU A 22 -9.27 -9.25 -1.26
CA LEU A 22 -8.34 -8.75 -2.28
C LEU A 22 -7.32 -7.78 -1.68
N ALA A 23 -7.76 -6.89 -0.78
CA ALA A 23 -6.87 -5.98 -0.06
C ALA A 23 -5.77 -6.75 0.70
N ALA A 24 -6.14 -7.77 1.46
CA ALA A 24 -5.19 -8.63 2.17
C ALA A 24 -4.20 -9.31 1.22
N SER A 25 -4.68 -9.80 0.07
CA SER A 25 -3.83 -10.45 -0.94
C SER A 25 -2.86 -9.48 -1.63
N ILE A 26 -3.31 -8.25 -1.94
CA ILE A 26 -2.47 -7.20 -2.52
C ILE A 26 -1.36 -6.81 -1.54
N ILE A 27 -1.72 -6.56 -0.28
CA ILE A 27 -0.75 -6.19 0.75
C ILE A 27 0.26 -7.32 0.98
N ALA A 28 -0.20 -8.59 1.06
CA ALA A 28 0.70 -9.72 1.25
C ALA A 28 1.75 -9.82 0.14
N ILE A 29 1.32 -9.73 -1.13
CA ILE A 29 2.21 -9.80 -2.29
C ILE A 29 3.15 -8.59 -2.35
N ALA A 30 2.63 -7.38 -2.11
CA ALA A 30 3.43 -6.17 -2.11
C ALA A 30 4.49 -6.19 -1.01
N ARG A 31 4.16 -6.72 0.18
CA ARG A 31 5.11 -6.90 1.28
C ARG A 31 6.24 -7.88 0.94
N THR A 32 5.92 -9.00 0.28
CA THR A 32 6.92 -9.94 -0.20
C THR A 32 7.85 -9.28 -1.23
N LYS A 33 7.31 -8.49 -2.16
CA LYS A 33 8.11 -7.77 -3.17
C LYS A 33 8.99 -6.68 -2.57
N ALA A 34 8.45 -5.90 -1.63
CA ALA A 34 9.14 -4.80 -0.98
C ALA A 34 10.10 -5.25 0.14
N GLY A 35 10.12 -6.53 0.50
CA GLY A 35 10.89 -7.04 1.65
C GLY A 35 10.50 -6.36 2.97
N ALA A 36 9.24 -5.92 3.11
CA ALA A 36 8.81 -5.05 4.20
C ALA A 36 8.36 -5.86 5.45
N PRO A 37 9.09 -5.79 6.58
CA PRO A 37 8.75 -6.54 7.79
C PRO A 37 7.43 -6.06 8.44
N LEU A 38 6.74 -6.95 9.17
CA LEU A 38 5.50 -6.59 9.91
C LEU A 38 5.78 -5.69 11.12
N ILE A 39 6.94 -5.87 11.75
CA ILE A 39 7.34 -5.24 13.01
C ILE A 39 8.62 -4.45 12.73
N GLY A 40 8.69 -3.22 13.23
CA GLY A 40 9.85 -2.35 13.01
C GLY A 40 9.97 -1.83 11.57
N MET A 41 8.85 -1.72 10.85
CA MET A 41 8.84 -1.20 9.49
C MET A 41 9.37 0.24 9.48
N SER A 42 10.47 0.46 8.77
CA SER A 42 11.03 1.81 8.60
C SER A 42 10.25 2.61 7.56
N LYS A 43 10.40 3.94 7.57
CA LYS A 43 9.80 4.83 6.54
C LYS A 43 10.11 4.34 5.13
N GLN A 44 11.35 3.94 4.87
CA GLN A 44 11.75 3.40 3.57
C GLN A 44 10.96 2.15 3.17
N ASN A 45 10.84 1.16 4.07
CA ASN A 45 10.06 -0.05 3.81
C ASN A 45 8.58 0.25 3.53
N TYR A 46 8.02 1.27 4.19
CA TYR A 46 6.67 1.73 3.91
C TYR A 46 6.53 2.35 2.53
N LEU A 47 7.48 3.20 2.12
CA LEU A 47 7.50 3.81 0.79
C LEU A 47 7.60 2.74 -0.31
N ASP A 48 8.47 1.74 -0.12
CA ASP A 48 8.60 0.59 -1.00
C ASP A 48 7.33 -0.28 -1.03
N LEU A 49 6.69 -0.48 0.12
CA LEU A 49 5.40 -1.18 0.20
C LEU A 49 4.32 -0.45 -0.61
N VAL A 50 4.21 0.87 -0.45
CA VAL A 50 3.24 1.69 -1.19
C VAL A 50 3.50 1.61 -2.70
N ASP A 51 4.76 1.65 -3.12
CA ASP A 51 5.13 1.52 -4.52
C ASP A 51 4.76 0.14 -5.08
N ALA A 52 5.05 -0.92 -4.32
CA ALA A 52 4.72 -2.29 -4.70
C ALA A 52 3.21 -2.55 -4.76
N ILE A 53 2.41 -1.92 -3.89
CA ILE A 53 0.93 -1.97 -3.96
C ILE A 53 0.45 -1.27 -5.22
N CYS A 54 0.90 -0.04 -5.45
CA CYS A 54 0.46 0.75 -6.60
C CYS A 54 0.87 0.10 -7.92
N GLY A 55 2.03 -0.54 -8.00
CA GLY A 55 2.50 -1.31 -9.16
C GLY A 55 1.90 -2.71 -9.30
N ASP A 56 0.99 -3.13 -8.42
CA ASP A 56 0.28 -4.40 -8.58
C ASP A 56 -0.70 -4.31 -9.77
N ASN A 57 -0.66 -5.30 -10.66
CA ASN A 57 -1.50 -5.32 -11.87
C ASN A 57 -2.99 -5.23 -11.55
N ARG A 58 -3.46 -5.77 -10.42
CA ARG A 58 -4.87 -5.70 -10.02
C ARG A 58 -5.25 -4.28 -9.60
N VAL A 59 -4.32 -3.58 -8.93
CA VAL A 59 -4.49 -2.18 -8.52
C VAL A 59 -4.50 -1.28 -9.75
N HIS A 60 -3.55 -1.46 -10.67
CA HIS A 60 -3.54 -0.78 -11.97
C HIS A 60 -4.81 -1.06 -12.80
N SER A 61 -5.28 -2.31 -12.84
CA SER A 61 -6.47 -2.66 -13.62
C SER A 61 -7.76 -2.06 -13.06
N MET A 62 -7.85 -1.85 -11.74
CA MET A 62 -9.05 -1.31 -11.09
C MET A 62 -9.07 0.22 -11.03
N LEU A 63 -7.92 0.83 -10.73
CA LEU A 63 -7.81 2.28 -10.49
C LEU A 63 -7.29 3.05 -11.71
N GLY A 64 -6.70 2.34 -12.67
CA GLY A 64 -5.91 2.95 -13.74
C GLY A 64 -4.60 3.57 -13.23
N ALA A 65 -3.73 3.94 -14.17
CA ALA A 65 -2.44 4.54 -13.85
C ALA A 65 -2.56 5.86 -13.07
N ALA A 66 -3.59 6.67 -13.37
CA ALA A 66 -3.84 7.93 -12.69
C ALA A 66 -4.26 7.74 -11.22
N GLY A 67 -5.23 6.85 -10.95
CA GLY A 67 -5.71 6.58 -9.60
C GLY A 67 -4.64 5.92 -8.72
N SER A 68 -3.86 5.01 -9.26
CA SER A 68 -2.72 4.41 -8.54
C SER A 68 -1.65 5.43 -8.18
N LYS A 69 -1.36 6.38 -9.08
CA LYS A 69 -0.37 7.44 -8.81
C LYS A 69 -0.87 8.41 -7.74
N GLU A 70 -2.13 8.80 -7.78
CA GLU A 70 -2.74 9.69 -6.77
C GLU A 70 -2.72 9.04 -5.38
N ARG A 71 -3.11 7.76 -5.29
CA ARG A 71 -3.04 7.00 -4.03
C ARG A 71 -1.62 6.82 -3.53
N SER A 72 -0.66 6.56 -4.42
CA SER A 72 0.76 6.49 -4.06
C SER A 72 1.22 7.79 -3.39
N MET A 73 0.93 8.95 -3.98
CA MET A 73 1.30 10.24 -3.40
C MET A 73 0.61 10.49 -2.05
N LYS A 74 -0.70 10.19 -1.96
CA LYS A 74 -1.47 10.35 -0.73
C LYS A 74 -0.93 9.49 0.40
N TRP A 75 -0.63 8.22 0.12
CA TRP A 75 -0.11 7.28 1.11
C TRP A 75 1.32 7.59 1.51
N LYS A 76 2.20 7.95 0.56
CA LYS A 76 3.59 8.37 0.87
C LYS A 76 3.62 9.57 1.82
N LYS A 77 2.66 10.50 1.72
CA LYS A 77 2.49 11.63 2.66
C LYS A 77 2.06 11.23 4.08
N LEU A 78 1.53 10.03 4.30
CA LEU A 78 1.14 9.58 5.64
C LEU A 78 2.35 9.20 6.51
N ALA A 79 3.45 8.79 5.87
CA ALA A 79 4.71 8.46 6.53
C ALA A 79 5.71 9.63 6.53
N ASP A 80 5.28 10.81 6.07
CA ASP A 80 5.97 12.08 6.32
C ASP A 80 5.63 12.61 7.73
#